data_AF-A0A017TFM6-F1
#
_entry.id   AF-A0A017TFM6-F1
#
_cell.length_a   1.000
_cell.length_b   1.000
_cell.length_c   1.000
_cell.angle_alpha   90.00
_cell.angle_beta   90.00
_cell.angle_gamma   90.00
#
_symmetry.space_group_name_H-M   'P 1'
#
loop_
_entity.id
_entity.type
_entity.pdbx_description
1 polymer ?
#
loop_
_entity_poly.entity_id
_entity_poly.type
_entity_poly.pdbx_seq_one_letter_code
_entity_poly.pdbx_strand_id
1 'polypeptide(L)'
;MSQATDTTKTDIQTGLASLYTLRDEIRVRLHLAGMEVKDVWNKTLEPQLLDAEKFAEEVTETSKQKLDELLTKVKDFQASLGEHKDGAQKDAQKS
;
A
#
# COMPACT_ATOMS: atom_id res chain seq x y z
N MET A 1 4.82 21.69 -24.12
CA MET A 1 4.00 20.72 -23.35
C MET A 1 4.85 19.89 -22.38
N SER A 2 6.03 20.36 -21.94
CA SER A 2 6.95 19.51 -21.17
C SER A 2 6.65 19.45 -19.66
N GLN A 3 6.21 20.57 -19.06
CA GLN A 3 6.01 20.66 -17.60
C GLN A 3 4.93 19.73 -17.03
N ALA A 4 3.87 19.44 -17.79
CA ALA A 4 2.77 18.58 -17.31
C ALA A 4 3.20 17.11 -17.18
N THR A 5 4.06 16.63 -18.09
CA THR A 5 4.56 15.26 -18.10
C THR A 5 5.60 15.04 -17.00
N ASP A 6 6.47 16.02 -16.77
CA ASP A 6 7.46 15.97 -15.68
C ASP A 6 6.78 15.88 -14.30
N THR A 7 5.74 16.69 -14.08
CA THR A 7 5.00 16.70 -12.79
C THR A 7 4.30 15.36 -12.56
N THR A 8 3.63 14.83 -13.60
CA THR A 8 2.94 13.52 -13.54
C THR A 8 3.91 12.39 -13.26
N LYS A 9 5.11 12.43 -13.87
CA LYS A 9 6.17 11.46 -13.61
C LYS A 9 6.63 11.50 -12.16
N THR A 10 6.88 12.69 -11.61
CA THR A 10 7.30 12.86 -10.21
C THR A 10 6.22 12.38 -9.24
N ASP A 11 4.94 12.68 -9.48
CA ASP A 11 3.82 12.16 -8.69
C ASP A 11 3.78 10.63 -8.68
N ILE A 12 3.89 10.02 -9.86
CA ILE A 12 3.90 8.56 -10.03
C ILE A 12 5.07 7.92 -9.30
N GLN A 13 6.27 8.48 -9.43
CA GLN A 13 7.47 8.00 -8.73
C GLN A 13 7.34 8.11 -7.21
N THR A 14 6.74 9.19 -6.73
CA THR A 14 6.47 9.40 -5.29
C THR A 14 5.44 8.39 -4.76
N GLY A 15 4.39 8.12 -5.55
CA GLY A 15 3.40 7.09 -5.25
C GLY A 15 4.02 5.70 -5.17
N LEU A 16 4.89 5.34 -6.12
CA LEU A 16 5.63 4.09 -6.09
C LEU A 16 6.54 3.96 -4.87
N ALA A 17 7.33 5.01 -4.56
CA ALA A 17 8.19 5.02 -3.39
C ALA A 17 7.40 4.76 -2.09
N SER A 18 6.20 5.36 -2.00
CA SER A 18 5.28 5.14 -0.89
C SER A 18 4.75 3.71 -0.86
N LEU A 19 4.38 3.14 -2.02
CA LEU A 19 3.94 1.74 -2.12
C LEU A 19 5.02 0.75 -1.67
N TYR A 20 6.29 0.95 -2.05
CA TYR A 20 7.37 0.07 -1.60
C TYR A 20 7.57 0.13 -0.09
N THR A 21 7.48 1.34 0.49
CA THR A 21 7.58 1.53 1.94
C THR A 21 6.46 0.78 2.65
N LEU A 22 5.21 1.01 2.24
CA LEU A 22 4.04 0.34 2.81
C LEU A 22 4.12 -1.18 2.65
N ARG A 23 4.56 -1.68 1.49
CA ARG A 23 4.80 -3.11 1.26
C ARG A 23 5.78 -3.67 2.27
N ASP A 24 6.90 -3.00 2.51
CA ASP A 24 7.92 -3.50 3.43
C ASP A 24 7.37 -3.57 4.87
N GLU A 25 6.69 -2.51 5.31
CA GLU A 25 6.00 -2.49 6.61
C GLU A 25 4.94 -3.60 6.73
N ILE A 26 4.15 -3.81 5.68
CA ILE A 26 3.15 -4.87 5.61
C ILE A 26 3.83 -6.23 5.68
N ARG A 27 4.94 -6.44 4.95
CA ARG A 27 5.69 -7.70 4.98
C ARG A 27 6.19 -8.05 6.38
N VAL A 28 6.65 -7.05 7.13
CA VAL A 28 7.02 -7.19 8.54
C VAL A 28 5.81 -7.58 9.39
N ARG A 29 4.68 -6.88 9.23
CA ARG A 29 3.43 -7.18 9.98
C ARG A 29 2.84 -8.54 9.61
N LEU A 30 2.90 -8.94 8.35
CA LEU A 30 2.44 -10.24 7.84
C LEU A 30 3.21 -11.40 8.45
N HIS A 31 4.51 -11.21 8.73
CA HIS A 31 5.29 -12.19 9.45
C HIS A 31 4.72 -12.45 10.86
N LEU A 32 4.01 -11.48 11.43
CA LEU A 32 3.38 -11.56 12.75
C LEU A 32 1.88 -11.92 12.69
N ALA A 33 1.19 -11.67 11.57
CA ALA A 33 -0.27 -11.78 11.43
C ALA A 33 -0.77 -13.19 11.02
N GLY A 34 0.12 -14.13 10.71
CA GLY A 34 -0.24 -15.51 10.38
C GLY A 34 -0.36 -15.81 8.87
N MET A 35 -0.51 -17.09 8.52
CA MET A 35 -0.42 -17.56 7.12
C MET A 35 -1.61 -17.16 6.24
N GLU A 36 -2.81 -16.99 6.79
CA GLU A 36 -3.99 -16.61 5.99
C GLU A 36 -3.88 -15.19 5.44
N VAL A 37 -3.49 -14.26 6.29
CA VAL A 37 -3.22 -12.87 5.92
C VAL A 37 -2.02 -12.80 4.96
N LYS A 38 -1.00 -13.62 5.25
CA LYS A 38 0.01 -14.18 4.33
C LYS A 38 -0.47 -14.31 2.89
N ASP A 39 -1.40 -15.24 2.76
CA ASP A 39 -1.91 -15.77 1.50
C ASP A 39 -2.72 -14.73 0.73
N VAL A 40 -3.58 -13.98 1.43
CA VAL A 40 -4.34 -12.88 0.83
C VAL A 40 -3.39 -11.84 0.24
N TRP A 41 -2.39 -11.37 0.99
CA TRP A 41 -1.42 -10.40 0.49
C TRP A 41 -0.71 -10.87 -0.77
N ASN A 42 -0.16 -12.08 -0.75
CA ASN A 42 0.62 -12.63 -1.88
C ASN A 42 -0.24 -12.86 -3.13
N LYS A 43 -1.53 -13.19 -2.95
CA LYS A 43 -2.43 -13.51 -4.08
C LYS A 43 -3.14 -12.31 -4.65
N THR A 44 -3.39 -11.27 -3.86
CA THR A 44 -4.21 -10.12 -4.29
C THR A 44 -3.39 -8.85 -4.41
N LEU A 45 -2.74 -8.40 -3.34
CA LEU A 45 -2.14 -7.06 -3.26
C LEU A 45 -0.72 -7.00 -3.85
N GLU A 46 0.11 -8.02 -3.60
CA GLU A 46 1.47 -8.09 -4.14
C GLU A 46 1.53 -8.04 -5.68
N PRO A 47 0.74 -8.83 -6.44
CA PRO A 47 0.75 -8.75 -7.89
C PRO A 47 0.25 -7.38 -8.40
N GLN A 48 -0.73 -6.77 -7.72
CA GLN A 48 -1.20 -5.43 -8.09
C GLN A 48 -0.12 -4.36 -7.92
N LEU A 49 0.75 -4.48 -6.92
CA LEU A 49 1.93 -3.61 -6.77
C LEU A 49 2.90 -3.75 -7.95
N LEU A 50 3.18 -4.97 -8.38
CA LEU A 50 4.09 -5.24 -9.50
C LEU A 50 3.51 -4.73 -10.83
N ASP A 51 2.19 -4.85 -11.01
CA ASP A 51 1.50 -4.25 -12.15
C ASP A 51 1.57 -2.72 -12.10
N ALA A 52 1.36 -2.10 -10.94
CA ALA A 52 1.45 -0.65 -10.77
C ALA A 52 2.84 -0.09 -11.11
N GLU A 53 3.91 -0.83 -10.79
CA GLU A 53 5.29 -0.50 -11.18
C GLU A 53 5.46 -0.44 -12.70
N LYS A 54 4.91 -1.42 -13.44
CA LYS A 54 4.93 -1.41 -14.90
C LYS A 54 4.10 -0.26 -15.48
N PHE A 55 2.91 0.00 -14.93
CA PHE A 55 2.07 1.11 -15.38
C PHE A 55 2.71 2.48 -15.11
N ALA A 56 3.51 2.60 -14.06
CA ALA A 56 4.23 3.82 -13.73
C ALA A 56 5.28 4.20 -14.79
N GLU A 57 5.85 3.23 -15.50
CA GLU A 57 6.80 3.48 -16.59
C GLU A 57 6.14 4.19 -17.79
N GLU A 58 4.84 3.99 -18.01
CA GLU A 58 4.10 4.62 -19.11
C GLU A 58 3.74 6.10 -18.85
N VAL A 59 3.92 6.61 -17.61
CA VAL A 59 3.65 8.02 -17.21
C VAL A 59 2.33 8.57 -17.78
N THR A 60 1.22 7.91 -17.44
CA THR A 60 -0.12 8.35 -17.86
C THR A 60 -0.97 8.79 -16.67
N GLU A 61 -2.00 9.62 -16.93
CA GLU A 61 -2.99 9.99 -15.90
C GLU A 61 -3.70 8.75 -15.32
N THR A 62 -3.99 7.76 -16.18
CA THR A 62 -4.56 6.47 -15.76
C THR A 62 -3.62 5.72 -14.80
N SER A 63 -2.31 5.74 -15.07
CA SER A 63 -1.30 5.14 -14.18
C SER A 63 -1.32 5.80 -12.82
N LYS A 64 -1.38 7.14 -12.76
CA LYS A 64 -1.50 7.91 -11.51
C LYS A 64 -2.76 7.52 -10.73
N GLN A 65 -3.92 7.44 -11.39
CA GLN A 65 -5.18 7.06 -10.73
C GLN A 65 -5.14 5.64 -10.16
N LYS A 66 -4.60 4.67 -10.92
CA LYS A 66 -4.44 3.29 -10.44
C LYS A 66 -3.48 3.20 -9.26
N LEU A 67 -2.39 3.96 -9.30
CA LEU A 67 -1.43 4.05 -8.21
C LEU A 67 -2.09 4.57 -6.93
N ASP A 68 -2.87 5.65 -7.03
CA ASP A 68 -3.55 6.26 -5.88
C ASP A 68 -4.61 5.32 -5.26
N GLU A 69 -5.39 4.63 -6.11
CA GLU A 69 -6.36 3.63 -5.66
C GLU A 69 -5.67 2.46 -4.96
N LEU A 70 -4.57 1.95 -5.53
CA LEU A 70 -3.80 0.86 -4.92
C LEU A 70 -3.18 1.30 -3.61
N LEU A 71 -2.63 2.51 -3.54
CA LEU A 71 -2.02 3.07 -2.34
C LEU A 71 -3.05 3.21 -1.22
N THR A 72 -4.29 3.58 -1.55
CA THR A 72 -5.41 3.58 -0.61
C THR A 72 -5.73 2.16 -0.10
N LYS A 73 -5.85 1.17 -1.00
CA LYS A 73 -6.11 -0.23 -0.62
C LYS A 73 -5.01 -0.82 0.26
N VAL A 74 -3.75 -0.52 -0.06
CA VAL A 74 -2.58 -1.01 0.68
C VAL A 74 -2.51 -0.36 2.07
N LYS A 75 -2.84 0.94 2.19
CA LYS A 75 -2.96 1.62 3.49
C LYS A 75 -4.08 1.04 4.34
N ASP A 76 -5.25 0.80 3.76
CA ASP A 76 -6.39 0.19 4.46
C ASP A 76 -6.02 -1.21 4.97
N PHE A 77 -5.39 -2.03 4.13
CA PHE A 77 -4.87 -3.33 4.53
C PHE A 77 -3.85 -3.20 5.67
N GLN A 78 -2.87 -2.29 5.56
CA GLN A 78 -1.87 -2.04 6.61
C GLN A 78 -2.52 -1.63 7.94
N ALA A 79 -3.55 -0.78 7.89
CA ALA A 79 -4.31 -0.36 9.06
C ALA A 79 -5.01 -1.57 9.71
N SER A 80 -5.68 -2.41 8.91
CA SER A 80 -6.31 -3.65 9.37
C SER A 80 -5.32 -4.60 10.07
N LEU A 81 -4.05 -4.66 9.62
CA LEU A 81 -2.99 -5.42 10.30
C LEU A 81 -2.56 -4.84 11.65
N GLY A 82 -2.67 -3.52 11.82
CA GLY A 82 -2.27 -2.80 13.03
C GLY A 82 -3.36 -2.73 14.09
N GLU A 83 -4.63 -2.61 13.68
CA GLU A 83 -5.78 -2.52 14.58
C GLU A 83 -6.02 -3.81 15.39
N HIS A 84 -5.49 -4.95 14.93
CA HIS A 84 -5.50 -6.19 15.71
C HIS A 84 -4.56 -6.16 16.94
N LYS A 85 -3.86 -5.05 17.21
CA LYS A 85 -3.10 -4.82 18.45
C LYS A 85 -3.58 -3.67 19.33
N ASP A 86 -4.49 -2.80 18.87
CA ASP A 86 -5.05 -1.69 19.70
C ASP A 86 -6.41 -2.03 20.34
N GLY A 87 -6.90 -3.27 20.20
CA GLY A 87 -8.09 -3.73 20.93
C GLY A 87 -7.83 -4.23 22.35
N ALA A 88 -6.57 -4.44 22.74
CA ALA A 88 -6.21 -5.11 24.00
C ALA A 88 -5.86 -4.17 25.16
N GLN A 89 -6.10 -2.86 25.02
CA GLN A 89 -5.79 -1.91 26.10
C GLN A 89 -6.80 -0.75 26.20
N LYS A 90 -8.11 -1.05 26.28
CA LYS A 90 -9.12 -0.07 26.75
C LYS A 90 -10.12 -0.57 27.81
N ASP A 91 -9.92 -1.76 28.36
CA ASP A 91 -10.69 -2.27 29.50
C ASP A 91 -9.78 -2.52 30.71
N ALA A 92 -9.17 -1.46 31.26
CA ALA A 92 -8.48 -1.53 32.55
C ALA A 92 -8.58 -0.24 33.39
N GLN A 93 -9.43 0.73 33.00
CA GLN A 93 -9.58 1.96 33.78
C GLN A 93 -11.02 2.45 33.77
N LYS A 94 -11.87 1.79 34.55
CA LYS A 94 -12.98 2.46 35.23
C LYS A 94 -13.19 1.79 36.59
N SER A 95 -12.44 2.32 37.56
CA SER A 95 -12.76 2.23 38.99
C SER A 95 -14.07 2.93 39.32
#